data_AF-A0A7C5XP77-F1
#
_entry.id   AF-A0A7C5XP77-F1
#
_cell.length_a   1.000
_cell.length_b   1.000
_cell.length_c   1.000
_cell.angle_alpha   90.00
_cell.angle_beta   90.00
_cell.angle_gamma   90.00
#
_symmetry.space_group_name_H-M   'P 1'
#
loop_
_entity.id
_entity.type
_entity.pdbx_description
1 polymer ?
#
loop_
_entity_poly.entity_id
_entity_poly.type
_entity_poly.pdbx_seq_one_letter_code
_entity_poly.pdbx_strand_id
1 'polypeptide(L)'
;MAKKGRESLEEKALEIIRNSKDGILQSDLWKKLGVPSKEGAKIISSLERKGLVHRERILHSSRWTYRLLITDDESGYLSIGSAPCILCEKNSLCGIGGDISHLKCQLLEKWVLNQKPGGS
;
A
#
# COMPACT_ATOMS: atom_id res chain seq x y z
N MET A 1 3.23 27.49 19.12
CA MET A 1 2.40 26.28 19.31
C MET A 1 1.32 26.28 18.22
N ALA A 2 1.51 25.60 17.09
CA ALA A 2 0.56 25.59 15.96
C ALA A 2 0.52 24.25 15.17
N LYS A 3 1.16 23.20 15.69
CA LYS A 3 1.28 21.90 14.98
C LYS A 3 0.03 21.02 15.09
N LYS A 4 -0.73 21.13 16.20
CA LYS A 4 -1.81 20.18 16.56
C LYS A 4 -2.98 20.12 15.57
N GLY A 5 -3.29 21.24 14.90
CA GLY A 5 -4.38 21.28 13.91
C GLY A 5 -4.01 20.67 12.55
N ARG A 6 -2.74 20.73 12.15
CA ARG A 6 -2.29 20.32 10.81
C ARG A 6 -2.04 18.81 10.72
N GLU A 7 -1.40 18.24 11.73
CA GLU A 7 -1.20 16.79 11.85
C GLU A 7 -2.56 16.04 11.89
N SER A 8 -3.55 16.60 12.60
CA SER A 8 -4.89 16.02 12.65
C SER A 8 -5.61 15.99 11.28
N LEU A 9 -5.27 16.90 10.36
CA LEU A 9 -5.84 16.94 9.02
C LEU A 9 -5.11 16.01 8.04
N GLU A 10 -3.79 15.87 8.19
CA GLU A 10 -3.01 14.89 7.43
C GLU A 10 -3.47 13.46 7.72
N GLU A 11 -3.66 13.11 9.00
CA GLU A 11 -4.16 11.80 9.42
C GLU A 11 -5.56 11.51 8.88
N LYS A 12 -6.49 12.47 8.99
CA LYS A 12 -7.83 12.33 8.42
C LYS A 12 -7.82 12.20 6.90
N ALA A 13 -6.95 12.94 6.22
CA ALA A 13 -6.82 12.84 4.77
C ALA A 13 -6.35 11.44 4.37
N LEU A 14 -5.33 10.93 5.08
CA LEU A 14 -4.79 9.59 4.86
C LEU A 14 -5.85 8.52 5.10
N GLU A 15 -6.62 8.62 6.19
CA GLU A 15 -7.71 7.67 6.50
C GLU A 15 -8.78 7.65 5.40
N ILE A 16 -9.19 8.81 4.89
CA ILE A 16 -10.18 8.90 3.81
C ILE A 16 -9.65 8.24 2.51
N ILE A 17 -8.39 8.49 2.16
CA ILE A 17 -7.78 7.90 0.97
C ILE A 17 -7.64 6.39 1.15
N ARG A 18 -7.23 5.92 2.34
CA ARG A 18 -7.10 4.49 2.68
C ARG A 18 -8.44 3.75 2.65
N ASN A 19 -9.52 4.38 3.09
CA ASN A 19 -10.87 3.81 2.98
C ASN A 19 -11.41 3.79 1.54
N SER A 20 -10.73 4.45 0.60
CA SER A 20 -11.12 4.48 -0.81
C SER A 20 -10.39 3.38 -1.57
N LYS A 21 -11.06 2.24 -1.79
CA LYS A 21 -10.47 1.03 -2.39
C LYS A 21 -9.77 1.25 -3.73
N ASP A 22 -10.27 2.17 -4.54
CA ASP A 22 -9.75 2.47 -5.87
C ASP A 22 -9.03 3.84 -5.88
N GLY A 23 -8.98 4.55 -4.74
CA GLY A 23 -8.52 5.93 -4.63
C GLY A 23 -9.63 6.97 -4.77
N ILE A 24 -9.34 8.22 -4.39
CA ILE A 24 -10.29 9.32 -4.29
C ILE A 24 -9.89 10.52 -5.17
N LEU A 25 -10.86 11.19 -5.80
CA LEU A 25 -10.58 12.43 -6.54
C LEU A 25 -10.16 13.55 -5.58
N GLN A 26 -9.19 14.38 -5.99
CA GLN A 26 -8.78 15.55 -5.21
C GLN A 26 -9.98 16.43 -4.80
N SER A 27 -10.88 16.71 -5.74
CA SER A 27 -12.08 17.53 -5.50
C SER A 27 -13.01 16.94 -4.45
N ASP A 28 -13.09 15.61 -4.34
CA ASP A 28 -13.92 14.93 -3.35
C ASP A 28 -13.26 14.88 -1.97
N LEU A 29 -11.93 14.74 -1.94
CA LEU A 29 -11.18 14.76 -0.70
C LEU A 29 -11.35 16.10 0.03
N TRP A 30 -11.28 17.23 -0.68
CA TRP A 30 -11.48 18.56 -0.08
C TRP A 30 -12.87 18.71 0.55
N LYS A 31 -13.91 18.20 -0.14
CA LYS A 31 -15.29 18.23 0.35
C LYS A 31 -15.43 17.39 1.62
N LYS A 32 -14.82 16.20 1.67
CA LYS A 32 -14.85 15.33 2.86
C LYS A 32 -14.06 15.90 4.04
N LEU A 33 -12.93 16.54 3.77
CA LEU A 33 -12.11 17.18 4.81
C LEU A 33 -12.66 18.53 5.29
N GLY A 34 -13.55 19.15 4.53
CA GLY A 34 -14.06 20.50 4.84
C GLY A 34 -12.97 21.58 4.75
N VAL A 35 -11.93 21.35 3.94
CA VAL A 35 -10.78 22.27 3.80
C VAL A 35 -10.76 22.95 2.43
N PRO A 36 -10.25 24.18 2.34
CA PRO A 36 -10.06 24.82 1.05
C PRO A 36 -8.99 24.10 0.22
N SER A 37 -9.15 24.09 -1.11
CA SER A 37 -8.26 23.39 -2.05
C SER A 37 -6.77 23.76 -1.87
N LYS A 38 -6.46 24.99 -1.46
CA LYS A 38 -5.08 25.45 -1.19
C LYS A 38 -4.45 24.74 0.02
N GLU A 39 -5.19 24.57 1.12
CA GLU A 39 -4.68 23.85 2.29
C GLU A 39 -4.69 22.34 2.06
N GLY A 40 -5.71 21.83 1.39
CA GLY A 40 -5.77 20.43 0.95
C GLY A 40 -4.57 20.03 0.09
N ALA A 41 -4.22 20.85 -0.91
CA ALA A 41 -3.07 20.58 -1.78
C ALA A 41 -1.75 20.52 -1.00
N LYS A 42 -1.58 21.35 0.04
CA LYS A 42 -0.39 21.31 0.92
C LYS A 42 -0.34 20.02 1.74
N ILE A 43 -1.49 19.57 2.25
CA ILE A 43 -1.61 18.30 2.98
C ILE A 43 -1.18 17.14 2.08
N ILE A 44 -1.70 17.07 0.85
CA ILE A 44 -1.33 16.00 -0.08
C ILE A 44 0.14 16.09 -0.48
N SER A 45 0.68 17.28 -0.78
CA SER A 45 2.11 17.40 -1.06
C SER A 45 2.99 17.05 0.16
N SER A 46 2.48 17.20 1.39
CA SER A 46 3.16 16.69 2.59
C SER A 46 3.16 15.16 2.61
N LEU A 47 2.01 14.53 2.36
CA LEU A 47 1.85 13.07 2.33
C LEU A 47 2.62 12.43 1.17
N GLU A 48 2.68 13.06 0.00
CA GLU A 48 3.51 12.64 -1.14
C GLU A 48 4.99 12.68 -0.80
N ARG A 49 5.47 13.74 -0.14
CA ARG A 49 6.87 13.81 0.33
C ARG A 49 7.20 12.76 1.39
N LYS A 50 6.21 12.33 2.17
CA LYS A 50 6.33 11.23 3.14
C LYS A 50 6.23 9.86 2.47
N GLY A 51 5.91 9.79 1.17
CA GLY A 51 5.75 8.53 0.44
C GLY A 51 4.50 7.76 0.82
N LEU A 52 3.48 8.40 1.41
CA LEU A 52 2.26 7.73 1.89
C LEU A 52 1.10 7.76 0.88
N VAL A 53 1.16 8.70 -0.06
CA VAL A 53 0.11 8.93 -1.07
C VAL A 53 0.80 9.23 -2.39
N HIS A 54 0.20 8.78 -3.51
CA HIS A 54 0.60 9.23 -4.84
C HIS A 54 -0.61 9.79 -5.61
N ARG A 55 -0.30 10.64 -6.60
CA ARG A 55 -1.28 11.19 -7.54
C ARG A 55 -1.22 10.46 -8.86
N GLU A 56 -2.37 10.09 -9.39
CA GLU A 56 -2.53 9.55 -10.73
C GLU A 56 -3.38 10.51 -11.58
N ARG A 57 -2.89 10.84 -12.77
CA ARG A 57 -3.62 11.72 -13.69
C ARG A 57 -4.64 10.88 -14.46
N ILE A 58 -5.92 11.13 -14.23
CA ILE A 58 -7.02 10.41 -14.87
C ILE A 58 -7.91 11.34 -15.69
N LEU A 59 -8.52 10.80 -16.73
CA LEU A 59 -9.53 11.51 -17.52
C LEU A 59 -10.91 11.26 -16.89
N HIS A 60 -11.49 12.29 -16.28
CA HIS A 60 -12.81 12.20 -15.67
C HIS A 60 -13.73 13.25 -16.31
N SER A 61 -14.79 12.80 -16.99
CA SER A 61 -15.79 13.67 -17.62
C SER A 61 -15.16 14.73 -18.57
N SER A 62 -14.32 14.26 -19.50
CA SER A 62 -13.59 15.08 -20.48
C SER A 62 -12.66 16.16 -19.90
N ARG A 63 -12.32 16.08 -18.61
CA ARG A 63 -11.33 16.93 -17.95
C ARG A 63 -10.27 16.08 -17.27
N TRP A 64 -9.01 16.49 -17.40
CA TRP A 64 -7.93 15.88 -16.65
C TRP A 64 -8.06 16.24 -15.18
N THR A 65 -8.05 15.22 -14.32
CA THR A 65 -8.08 15.38 -12.88
C THR A 65 -7.06 14.44 -12.23
N TYR A 66 -6.85 14.63 -10.93
CA TYR A 66 -5.95 13.79 -10.17
C TYR A 66 -6.75 12.91 -9.21
N ARG A 67 -6.45 11.62 -9.28
CA ARG A 67 -6.83 10.62 -8.31
C ARG A 67 -5.72 10.47 -7.28
N LEU A 68 -6.10 10.36 -6.01
CA LEU A 68 -5.22 10.13 -4.89
C LEU A 68 -5.34 8.68 -4.46
N LEU A 69 -4.22 7.99 -4.38
CA LEU A 69 -4.11 6.60 -3.94
C LEU A 69 -3.13 6.53 -2.78
N ILE A 70 -3.36 5.58 -1.86
CA ILE A 70 -2.35 5.25 -0.85
C ILE A 70 -1.16 4.64 -1.58
N THR A 71 0.03 5.15 -1.28
CA THR A 71 1.26 4.43 -1.60
C THR A 71 1.34 3.29 -0.62
N ASP A 72 0.88 2.14 -1.07
CA ASP A 72 0.97 0.93 -0.28
C ASP A 72 2.43 0.49 -0.34
N ASP A 73 3.15 0.62 0.77
CA ASP A 73 4.47 0.01 0.96
C ASP A 73 4.32 -1.51 1.15
N GLU A 74 3.42 -2.16 0.39
CA GLU A 74 3.46 -3.60 0.16
C GLU A 74 4.47 -3.93 -0.95
N SER A 75 5.57 -3.16 -0.98
CA SER A 75 6.75 -3.49 -1.74
C SER A 75 7.41 -4.72 -1.10
N GLY A 76 6.88 -5.90 -1.42
CA GLY A 76 7.60 -7.16 -1.35
C GLY A 76 7.66 -7.88 -0.01
N TYR A 77 6.79 -7.59 0.96
CA TYR A 77 6.66 -8.50 2.11
C TYR A 77 5.87 -9.72 1.70
N LEU A 78 6.58 -10.81 1.41
CA LEU A 78 5.99 -12.15 1.33
C LEU A 78 5.24 -12.37 2.65
N SER A 79 3.90 -12.38 2.63
CA SER A 79 3.13 -12.58 3.84
C SER A 79 3.47 -13.96 4.42
N ILE A 80 4.19 -13.98 5.55
CA ILE A 80 4.67 -15.24 6.15
C ILE A 80 3.49 -16.17 6.45
N GLY A 81 2.32 -15.62 6.78
CA GLY A 81 1.11 -16.38 7.08
C GLY A 81 0.57 -17.20 5.92
N SER A 82 0.94 -16.88 4.68
CA SER A 82 0.60 -17.69 3.50
C SER A 82 1.73 -18.64 3.10
N ALA A 83 2.84 -18.71 3.85
CA ALA A 83 3.96 -19.56 3.50
C ALA A 83 3.62 -21.05 3.66
N PRO A 84 3.89 -21.88 2.64
CA PRO A 84 3.53 -23.30 2.66
C PRO A 84 4.23 -24.06 3.79
N CYS A 85 5.39 -23.58 4.25
CA CYS A 85 6.15 -24.22 5.32
C CYS A 85 5.43 -24.23 6.67
N ILE A 86 4.61 -23.21 6.98
CA ILE A 86 3.93 -23.11 8.29
C ILE A 86 2.89 -24.22 8.47
N LEU A 87 2.29 -24.67 7.38
CA LEU A 87 1.26 -25.73 7.36
C LEU A 87 1.78 -27.02 6.72
N CYS A 88 3.09 -27.13 6.46
CA CYS A 88 3.67 -28.28 5.77
C CYS A 88 3.78 -29.48 6.71
N GLU A 89 3.10 -30.57 6.37
CA GLU A 89 3.20 -31.85 7.11
C GLU A 89 4.63 -32.40 7.15
N LYS A 90 5.46 -32.05 6.16
CA LYS A 90 6.87 -32.48 6.06
C LYS A 90 7.84 -31.49 6.71
N ASN A 91 7.34 -30.45 7.39
CA ASN A 91 8.20 -29.42 8.01
C ASN A 91 9.21 -30.04 8.99
N SER A 92 8.83 -31.08 9.73
CA SER A 92 9.71 -31.80 10.67
C SER A 92 10.87 -32.56 10.01
N LEU A 93 10.77 -32.83 8.70
CA LEU A 93 11.82 -33.49 7.89
C LEU A 93 12.61 -32.48 7.05
N CYS A 94 12.19 -31.22 7.05
CA CYS A 94 12.79 -30.13 6.29
C CYS A 94 13.85 -29.43 7.15
N GLY A 95 15.13 -29.69 6.88
CA GLY A 95 16.23 -29.18 7.70
C GLY A 95 17.60 -29.39 7.08
N ILE A 96 18.63 -28.80 7.70
CA ILE A 96 20.02 -28.99 7.27
C ILE A 96 20.41 -30.45 7.54
N GLY A 97 20.61 -31.23 6.46
CA GLY A 97 20.90 -32.67 6.53
C GLY A 97 19.67 -33.58 6.52
N GLY A 98 18.45 -33.05 6.34
CA GLY A 98 17.23 -33.84 6.15
C GLY A 98 17.06 -34.36 4.72
N ASP A 99 16.17 -35.36 4.55
CA ASP A 99 15.82 -35.93 3.22
C ASP A 99 15.17 -34.88 2.29
N ILE A 100 14.61 -33.82 2.89
CA ILE A 100 14.00 -32.69 2.21
C ILE A 100 14.79 -31.42 2.55
N SER A 101 15.37 -30.79 1.53
CA SER A 101 16.11 -29.53 1.66
C SER A 101 15.24 -28.35 1.25
N HIS A 102 15.31 -27.26 2.02
CA HIS A 102 14.69 -25.97 1.67
C HIS A 102 15.16 -25.45 0.30
N LEU A 103 16.38 -25.83 -0.13
CA LEU A 103 16.95 -25.44 -1.43
C LEU A 103 16.35 -26.20 -2.62
N LYS A 104 15.64 -27.31 -2.39
CA LYS A 104 15.03 -28.16 -3.44
C LYS A 104 13.51 -28.32 -3.28
N CYS A 105 12.90 -27.52 -2.40
CA CYS A 105 11.48 -27.62 -2.10
C CYS A 105 10.64 -26.98 -3.21
N GLN A 106 10.04 -27.80 -4.06
CA GLN A 106 9.17 -27.37 -5.16
C GLN A 106 7.93 -26.58 -4.68
N LEU A 107 7.43 -26.85 -3.47
CA LEU A 107 6.30 -26.10 -2.89
C LEU A 107 6.72 -24.67 -2.54
N LEU A 108 7.90 -24.51 -1.94
CA LEU A 108 8.46 -23.21 -1.59
C LEU A 108 8.83 -22.43 -2.84
N GLU A 109 9.46 -23.07 -3.83
CA GLU A 109 9.81 -22.47 -5.13
C GLU A 109 8.56 -21.93 -5.84
N LYS A 110 7.51 -22.76 -6.00
CA LYS A 110 6.25 -22.32 -6.60
C LYS A 110 5.58 -21.20 -5.81
N TRP A 111 5.64 -21.23 -4.48
CA TRP A 111 5.06 -20.18 -3.67
C TRP A 111 5.79 -18.85 -3.84
N VAL A 112 7.13 -18.85 -3.82
CA VAL A 112 7.94 -17.65 -4.10
C VAL A 112 7.67 -17.11 -5.49
N LEU A 113 7.61 -17.96 -6.52
CA LEU A 113 7.38 -17.55 -7.91
C LEU A 113 5.96 -17.06 -8.20
N ASN A 114 4.95 -17.54 -7.45
CA ASN A 114 3.57 -17.09 -7.59
C ASN A 114 3.27 -15.81 -6.78
N GLN A 115 4.22 -15.31 -6.01
CA GLN A 115 4.10 -14.00 -5.41
C GLN A 115 4.24 -12.96 -6.51
N LYS A 116 3.30 -12.00 -6.58
CA LYS A 116 3.39 -10.92 -7.56
C LYS A 116 4.69 -10.16 -7.29
N PRO A 117 5.60 -10.01 -8.28
CA PRO A 117 6.70 -9.07 -8.13
C PRO A 117 6.07 -7.69 -7.95
N GLY A 118 6.38 -7.04 -6.83
CA GLY A 118 6.09 -5.62 -6.67
C GLY A 118 6.94 -4.83 -7.66
N GLY A 119 6.30 -4.14 -8.60
CA GLY A 119 6.93 -3.12 -9.44
C GLY A 119 6.68 -3.28 -10.94
N SER A 120 5.88 -2.36 -11.48
CA SER A 120 5.99 -1.87 -12.86
C SER A 120 5.96 -0.35 -12.85
#